data_AF-A0A9E5JX72-F1
#
_entry.id   AF-A0A9E5JX72-F1
#
_cell.length_a   1.000
_cell.length_b   1.000
_cell.length_c   1.000
_cell.angle_alpha   90.00
_cell.angle_beta   90.00
_cell.angle_gamma   90.00
#
_symmetry.space_group_name_H-M   'P 1'
#
loop_
_entity.id
_entity.type
_entity.pdbx_description
1 polymer ?
#
loop_
_entity_poly.entity_id
_entity_poly.type
_entity_poly.pdbx_seq_one_letter_code
_entity_poly.pdbx_strand_id
1 'polypeptide(L)'
;MTYLIPAIVLFLLTHTTALSSEFNDRIQSQENLSTTKTWDGAPIHYPSGTAKVTGAIHTIPPGVETGWHLHPVPCFAFVLEGELVVELKDGRTKNLKAGDTLAEVI
;
A
#
# COMPACT_ATOMS: atom_id res chain seq x y z
N MET A 1 -50.16 19.89 -37.04
CA MET A 1 -49.94 20.69 -35.82
C MET A 1 -49.84 19.74 -34.65
N THR A 2 -48.63 19.29 -34.33
CA THR A 2 -48.32 18.50 -33.13
C THR A 2 -46.86 18.78 -32.77
N TYR A 3 -46.64 19.42 -31.62
CA TYR A 3 -45.31 19.80 -31.13
C TYR A 3 -44.76 18.67 -30.26
N LEU A 4 -43.51 18.28 -30.49
CA LEU A 4 -42.75 17.32 -29.66
C LEU A 4 -41.94 18.12 -28.64
N ILE A 5 -42.24 17.94 -27.34
CA ILE A 5 -41.51 18.57 -26.24
C ILE A 5 -40.24 17.75 -25.97
N PRO A 6 -39.02 18.33 -25.93
CA PRO A 6 -37.85 17.58 -25.52
C PRO A 6 -37.79 17.54 -23.99
N ALA A 7 -37.75 16.34 -23.42
CA ALA A 7 -37.50 16.13 -22.00
C ALA A 7 -36.04 16.49 -21.69
N ILE A 8 -35.84 17.53 -20.87
CA ILE A 8 -34.53 17.89 -20.32
C ILE A 8 -34.24 16.90 -19.18
N VAL A 9 -33.29 15.99 -19.40
CA VAL A 9 -32.77 15.11 -18.35
C VAL A 9 -31.70 15.88 -17.57
N LEU A 10 -32.06 16.31 -16.36
CA LEU A 10 -31.14 16.96 -15.42
C LEU A 10 -30.31 15.87 -14.72
N PHE A 11 -29.03 15.78 -15.06
CA PHE A 11 -28.09 14.85 -14.42
C PHE A 11 -27.54 15.50 -13.13
N LEU A 12 -28.01 15.05 -11.96
CA LEU A 12 -27.47 15.48 -10.66
C LEU A 12 -26.13 14.76 -10.43
N LEU A 13 -25.01 15.50 -10.44
CA LEU A 13 -23.69 14.98 -10.06
C LEU A 13 -23.63 14.78 -8.54
N THR A 14 -23.81 13.54 -8.08
CA THR A 14 -23.43 13.14 -6.73
C THR A 14 -21.91 13.09 -6.63
N HIS A 15 -21.31 13.97 -5.83
CA HIS A 15 -19.87 13.92 -5.55
C HIS A 15 -19.61 12.82 -4.52
N THR A 16 -19.03 11.70 -4.95
CA THR A 16 -18.45 10.71 -4.03
C THR A 16 -17.13 11.26 -3.52
N THR A 17 -17.05 11.60 -2.23
CA THR A 17 -15.75 11.81 -1.57
C THR A 17 -15.05 10.48 -1.45
N ALA A 18 -14.06 10.22 -2.30
CA ALA A 18 -13.16 9.09 -2.12
C ALA A 18 -12.28 9.38 -0.89
N LEU A 19 -12.26 8.46 0.08
CA LEU A 19 -11.24 8.43 1.12
C LEU A 19 -9.91 8.11 0.43
N SER A 20 -9.11 9.12 0.11
CA SER A 20 -7.74 8.91 -0.34
C SER A 20 -6.93 8.39 0.83
N SER A 21 -6.20 7.29 0.62
CA SER A 21 -5.12 6.87 1.51
C SER A 21 -4.17 8.04 1.72
N GLU A 22 -3.89 8.41 2.98
CA GLU A 22 -2.87 9.41 3.36
C GLU A 22 -1.44 8.89 3.11
N PHE A 23 -1.23 8.12 2.04
CA PHE A 23 0.11 7.68 1.69
C PHE A 23 0.83 8.86 1.06
N ASN A 24 1.96 9.25 1.63
CA ASN A 24 2.65 10.45 1.20
C ASN A 24 3.16 10.29 -0.24
N ASP A 25 2.70 11.13 -1.16
CA ASP A 25 3.07 11.10 -2.59
C ASP A 25 4.59 11.26 -2.84
N ARG A 26 5.34 11.71 -1.84
CA ARG A 26 6.81 11.82 -1.89
C ARG A 26 7.50 10.48 -1.68
N ILE A 27 6.79 9.46 -1.19
CA ILE A 27 7.33 8.11 -1.05
C ILE A 27 7.21 7.40 -2.39
N GLN A 28 8.36 6.97 -2.92
CA GLN A 28 8.39 6.22 -4.16
C GLN A 28 8.32 4.74 -3.84
N SER A 29 7.32 4.05 -4.41
CA SER A 29 7.12 2.62 -4.24
C SER A 29 7.30 1.93 -5.58
N GLN A 30 8.33 1.10 -5.69
CA GLN A 30 8.59 0.29 -6.87
C GLN A 30 8.29 -1.18 -6.56
N GLU A 31 7.23 -1.74 -7.15
CA GLU A 31 7.00 -3.19 -7.07
C GLU A 31 8.05 -3.93 -7.92
N ASN A 32 8.85 -4.77 -7.28
CA ASN A 32 9.91 -5.55 -7.92
C ASN A 32 9.51 -7.01 -8.14
N LEU A 33 8.58 -7.52 -7.33
CA LEU A 33 8.11 -8.90 -7.40
C LEU A 33 6.59 -8.93 -7.22
N SER A 34 5.93 -9.72 -8.06
CA SER A 34 4.48 -9.96 -8.02
C SER A 34 4.20 -11.28 -8.72
N THR A 35 4.13 -12.37 -7.96
CA THR A 35 4.07 -13.71 -8.56
C THR A 35 3.22 -14.68 -7.75
N THR A 36 2.63 -15.64 -8.45
CA THR A 36 1.96 -16.82 -7.88
C THR A 36 2.80 -18.09 -8.09
N LYS A 37 4.00 -17.96 -8.67
CA LYS A 37 4.90 -19.05 -9.04
C LYS A 37 6.32 -18.82 -8.54
N THR A 38 7.03 -19.90 -8.26
CA THR A 38 8.48 -19.93 -8.02
C THR A 38 9.25 -19.63 -9.30
N TRP A 39 10.56 -19.40 -9.18
CA TRP A 39 11.42 -19.03 -10.31
C TRP A 39 11.52 -20.13 -11.39
N ASP A 40 11.34 -21.40 -11.03
CA ASP A 40 11.29 -22.56 -11.94
C ASP A 40 9.87 -22.87 -12.44
N GLY A 41 8.88 -22.03 -12.10
CA GLY A 41 7.53 -22.09 -12.64
C GLY A 41 6.53 -22.93 -11.82
N ALA A 42 6.96 -23.55 -10.72
CA ALA A 42 6.05 -24.26 -9.82
C ALA A 42 5.09 -23.29 -9.11
N PRO A 43 3.81 -23.66 -8.88
CA PRO A 43 2.88 -22.81 -8.12
C PRO A 43 3.31 -22.65 -6.66
N ILE A 44 3.10 -21.45 -6.10
CA ILE A 44 3.25 -21.18 -4.66
C ILE A 44 1.94 -21.57 -3.98
N HIS A 45 2.03 -22.18 -2.80
CA HIS A 45 0.87 -22.61 -2.02
C HIS A 45 0.91 -22.04 -0.60
N TYR A 46 -0.19 -21.44 -0.16
CA TYR A 46 -0.42 -21.07 1.24
C TYR A 46 -1.33 -22.11 1.92
N PRO A 47 -1.37 -22.17 3.26
CA PRO A 47 -2.29 -23.05 3.97
C PRO A 47 -3.76 -22.83 3.58
N SER A 48 -4.14 -21.59 3.23
CA SER A 48 -5.46 -21.24 2.69
C SER A 48 -5.38 -20.01 1.78
N GLY A 49 -6.29 -19.91 0.80
CA GLY A 49 -6.39 -18.78 -0.12
C GLY A 49 -5.47 -18.89 -1.34
N THR A 50 -5.54 -17.90 -2.22
CA THR A 50 -4.69 -17.82 -3.41
C THR A 50 -3.34 -17.23 -3.04
N ALA A 51 -2.27 -18.00 -3.20
CA ALA A 51 -0.93 -17.52 -2.89
C ALA A 51 -0.47 -16.45 -3.90
N LYS A 52 0.02 -15.34 -3.38
CA LYS A 52 0.71 -14.30 -4.12
C LYS A 52 1.83 -13.76 -3.25
N VAL A 53 3.05 -13.78 -3.77
CA VAL A 53 4.21 -13.16 -3.14
C VAL A 53 4.49 -11.86 -3.86
N THR A 54 4.59 -10.77 -3.09
CA THR A 54 4.95 -9.45 -3.57
C THR A 54 6.20 -8.95 -2.87
N GLY A 55 6.95 -8.10 -3.54
CA GLY A 55 8.11 -7.42 -2.97
C GLY A 55 8.29 -6.07 -3.64
N ALA A 56 8.61 -5.06 -2.85
CA ALA A 56 8.78 -3.70 -3.34
C ALA A 56 9.97 -3.03 -2.65
N ILE A 57 10.60 -2.10 -3.36
CA ILE A 57 11.54 -1.14 -2.79
C ILE A 57 10.76 0.16 -2.55
N HIS A 58 10.77 0.61 -1.30
CA HIS A 58 10.20 1.90 -0.90
C HIS A 58 11.33 2.89 -0.59
N THR A 59 11.31 4.04 -1.26
CA THR A 59 12.23 5.14 -1.01
C THR A 59 11.49 6.23 -0.24
N ILE A 60 11.86 6.43 1.02
CA ILE A 60 11.28 7.41 1.92
C ILE A 60 12.29 8.56 2.11
N PRO A 61 12.00 9.78 1.64
CA PRO A 61 12.90 10.91 1.85
C PRO A 61 13.05 11.28 3.34
N PRO A 62 14.15 11.92 3.75
CA PRO A 62 14.32 12.36 5.14
C PRO A 62 13.16 13.24 5.64
N GLY A 63 12.68 12.94 6.84
CA GLY A 63 11.56 13.65 7.48
C GLY A 63 10.19 13.38 6.86
N VAL A 64 10.06 12.37 6.00
CA VAL A 64 8.79 11.92 5.43
C VAL A 64 8.29 10.68 6.17
N GLU A 65 6.99 10.60 6.40
CA GLU A 65 6.32 9.44 6.98
C GLU A 65 5.32 8.83 5.98
N THR A 66 5.03 7.54 6.16
CA THR A 66 4.05 6.76 5.37
C THR A 66 2.59 7.08 5.70
N GLY A 67 2.36 7.86 6.75
CA GLY A 67 1.06 7.99 7.40
C GLY A 67 0.67 6.77 8.22
N TRP A 68 -0.40 6.89 9.00
CA TRP A 68 -0.92 5.82 9.84
C TRP A 68 -1.63 4.75 9.01
N HIS A 69 -1.22 3.49 9.17
CA HIS A 69 -1.82 2.37 8.46
C HIS A 69 -1.81 1.08 9.31
N LEU A 70 -2.43 0.03 8.78
CA LEU A 70 -2.47 -1.32 9.37
C LEU A 70 -1.96 -2.31 8.34
N HIS A 71 -1.40 -3.44 8.80
CA HIS A 71 -1.00 -4.53 7.93
C HIS A 71 -2.08 -5.63 7.93
N PRO A 72 -2.86 -5.77 6.84
CA PRO A 72 -3.91 -6.78 6.76
C PRO A 72 -3.35 -8.20 6.61
N VAL A 73 -2.06 -8.32 6.31
CA VAL A 73 -1.32 -9.59 6.16
C VAL A 73 0.07 -9.43 6.76
N PRO A 74 0.67 -10.49 7.33
CA PRO A 74 2.05 -10.44 7.80
C PRO A 74 3.02 -10.11 6.66
N CYS A 75 3.92 -9.17 6.89
CA CYS A 75 5.04 -8.86 6.00
C CYS A 75 6.30 -8.57 6.83
N PHE A 76 7.42 -8.37 6.14
CA PHE A 76 8.67 -7.94 6.75
C PHE A 76 9.28 -6.84 5.89
N ALA A 77 10.09 -5.99 6.52
CA ALA A 77 10.88 -4.99 5.84
C ALA A 77 12.36 -5.19 6.15
N PHE A 78 13.20 -4.76 5.20
CA PHE A 78 14.65 -4.76 5.31
C PHE A 78 15.15 -3.36 4.94
N VAL A 79 15.85 -2.71 5.86
CA VAL A 79 16.38 -1.37 5.62
C VAL A 79 17.63 -1.47 4.75
N LEU A 80 17.50 -1.06 3.50
CA LEU A 80 18.62 -1.09 2.53
C LEU A 80 19.63 0.01 2.84
N GLU A 81 19.16 1.24 3.04
CA GLU A 81 19.98 2.43 3.29
C GLU A 81 19.27 3.41 4.24
N GLY A 82 20.04 4.23 4.94
CA GLY A 82 19.53 5.25 5.86
C GLY A 82 19.07 4.71 7.22
N GLU A 83 18.16 5.45 7.85
CA GLU A 83 17.56 5.15 9.15
C GLU A 83 16.04 5.32 9.09
N LEU A 84 15.31 4.48 9.82
CA LEU A 84 13.86 4.50 9.92
C LEU A 84 13.43 4.43 11.38
N VAL A 85 12.40 5.20 11.73
CA VAL A 85 11.70 5.08 13.02
C VAL A 85 10.31 4.55 12.75
N VAL A 86 9.95 3.46 13.42
CA VAL A 86 8.59 2.90 13.42
C VAL A 86 7.92 3.29 14.73
N GLU A 87 6.72 3.87 14.64
CA GLU A 87 5.94 4.32 15.79
C GLU A 87 4.62 3.56 15.88
N LEU A 88 4.24 3.19 17.10
CA LEU A 88 2.93 2.63 17.41
C LEU A 88 2.04 3.69 18.04
N LYS A 89 0.73 3.56 17.85
CA LYS A 89 -0.27 4.48 18.43
C LYS A 89 -0.20 4.58 19.96
N ASP A 90 0.38 3.59 20.62
CA ASP A 90 0.62 3.58 22.07
C ASP A 90 1.91 4.30 22.50
N GLY A 91 2.63 4.92 21.56
CA GLY A 91 3.83 5.71 21.79
C GLY A 91 5.13 4.91 21.81
N ARG A 92 5.09 3.58 21.63
CA ARG A 92 6.32 2.79 21.47
C ARG A 92 6.98 3.10 20.14
N THR A 93 8.31 3.14 20.15
CA THR A 93 9.12 3.39 18.96
C THR A 93 10.18 2.32 18.76
N LYS A 94 10.58 2.11 17.51
CA LYS A 94 11.70 1.25 17.13
C LYS A 94 12.57 1.97 16.09
N ASN A 95 13.83 2.19 16.43
CA ASN A 95 14.84 2.74 15.53
C ASN A 95 15.52 1.60 14.75
N LEU A 96 15.65 1.79 13.45
CA LEU A 96 16.26 0.86 12.50
C LEU A 96 17.28 1.60 11.65
N LYS A 97 18.34 0.90 11.25
CA LYS A 97 19.36 1.39 10.33
C LYS A 97 19.61 0.39 9.20
N ALA A 98 20.37 0.80 8.19
CA ALA A 98 20.81 -0.07 7.10
C ALA A 98 21.33 -1.43 7.62
N GLY A 99 20.80 -2.51 7.07
CA GLY A 99 21.09 -3.88 7.49
C GLY A 99 20.13 -4.46 8.56
N ASP A 100 19.26 -3.65 9.17
CA ASP A 100 18.24 -4.16 10.08
C ASP A 100 17.01 -4.70 9.33
N THR A 101 16.43 -5.78 9.86
CA THR A 101 15.16 -6.35 9.42
C THR A 101 14.11 -6.25 10.51
N LEU A 102 12.83 -6.15 10.12
CA LEU A 102 11.70 -6.34 11.03
C LEU A 102 10.60 -7.18 10.40
N ALA A 103 10.01 -8.06 11.20
CA ALA A 103 8.63 -8.46 10.95
C ALA A 103 7.74 -7.26 11.29
N GLU A 104 6.88 -6.88 10.37
CA GLU A 104 5.99 -5.74 10.53
C GLU A 104 4.89 -6.03 11.55
N VAL A 105 4.35 -4.96 12.13
CA VAL A 105 3.31 -5.05 13.17
C VAL A 105 1.95 -5.43 12.58
N ILE A 106 1.14 -6.16 13.35
CA ILE A 106 -0.24 -6.55 13.00
C ILE A 106 -1.26 -5.93 13.96
#